data_AF-A0A9D3X8U7-F1
#
_entry.id   AF-A0A9D3X8U7-F1
#
_cell.length_a   1.000
_cell.length_b   1.000
_cell.length_c   1.000
_cell.angle_alpha   90.00
_cell.angle_beta   90.00
_cell.angle_gamma   90.00
#
_symmetry.space_group_name_H-M   'P 1'
#
loop_
_entity.id
_entity.type
_entity.pdbx_description
1 polymer ?
#
loop_
_entity_poly.entity_id
_entity_poly.type
_entity_poly.pdbx_seq_one_letter_code
_entity_poly.pdbx_strand_id
1 'polypeptide(L)'
;MASTVSVNLDKDDTLDGIPPVKKPRKLLPSLKTKKPQELVLVIGTGISAAVAPQVPALKSWKGLIQALLDAAIDFDLLEEEESRKFQKGLQEDKNLVHVAHDLIQKLSPRTSNVRSTFFKDCLYEVFDDLESKMEDSGKQLLQSVLRLMENGTLVLTTNFDNLLELYAADQGKQLESLDLTDEKKVLEWAQEKRRLSVLHIHGVYTNPSGIVLHPAGYQNVLRNTEVMVSFSRLVPSSLPPDTQAETASLIYSLVLVWLLPSSFGGNEAGFSS
;
A
#
# COMPACT_ATOMS: atom_id res chain seq x y z
N MET A 1 -50.23 -16.73 -60.06
CA MET A 1 -49.06 -16.75 -60.97
C MET A 1 -48.41 -15.39 -60.86
N ALA A 2 -47.16 -15.17 -60.47
CA ALA A 2 -46.02 -16.03 -60.20
C ALA A 2 -45.22 -15.48 -59.01
N SER A 3 -44.61 -16.37 -58.22
CA SER A 3 -43.62 -16.04 -57.20
C SER A 3 -42.31 -15.58 -57.84
N THR A 4 -41.60 -14.68 -57.19
CA THR A 4 -40.15 -14.54 -57.37
C THR A 4 -39.50 -14.30 -56.02
N VAL A 5 -38.74 -15.31 -55.61
CA VAL A 5 -37.80 -15.31 -54.49
C VAL A 5 -36.49 -14.70 -55.00
N SER A 6 -35.91 -13.78 -54.24
CA SER A 6 -34.51 -13.38 -54.44
C SER A 6 -33.83 -13.19 -53.08
N VAL A 7 -33.32 -14.34 -52.61
CA VAL A 7 -32.09 -14.64 -51.85
C VAL A 7 -31.35 -13.49 -51.14
N ASN A 8 -31.19 -13.66 -49.82
CA ASN A 8 -30.18 -13.01 -48.98
C ASN A 8 -28.77 -13.41 -49.41
N LEU A 9 -27.85 -12.44 -49.47
CA LEU A 9 -26.42 -12.69 -49.31
C LEU A 9 -25.81 -11.55 -48.49
N ASP A 10 -25.33 -11.94 -47.32
CA ASP A 10 -24.40 -11.18 -46.50
C ASP A 10 -23.20 -10.70 -47.32
N LYS A 11 -22.76 -9.47 -47.05
CA LYS A 11 -21.33 -9.14 -46.93
C LYS A 11 -21.12 -7.82 -46.21
N ASP A 12 -20.64 -8.02 -44.99
CA ASP A 12 -19.77 -7.19 -44.16
C ASP A 12 -18.85 -6.24 -44.96
N ASP A 13 -18.80 -4.99 -44.50
CA ASP A 13 -17.63 -4.10 -44.54
C ASP A 13 -17.95 -2.88 -43.64
N THR A 14 -18.07 -3.14 -42.34
CA THR A 14 -18.09 -2.07 -41.33
C THR A 14 -16.67 -1.62 -41.02
N LEU A 15 -16.34 -0.43 -41.50
CA LEU A 15 -15.15 0.33 -41.14
C LEU A 15 -15.16 0.74 -39.65
N ASP A 16 -13.94 0.75 -39.11
CA ASP A 16 -13.44 1.50 -37.96
C ASP A 16 -13.82 1.05 -36.54
N GLY A 17 -12.95 0.16 -36.03
CA GLY A 17 -12.74 -0.09 -34.61
C GLY A 17 -12.17 1.13 -33.88
N ILE A 18 -13.03 2.08 -33.54
CA ILE A 18 -12.75 3.09 -32.51
C ILE A 18 -12.99 2.43 -31.15
N PRO A 19 -11.97 2.30 -30.27
CA PRO A 19 -12.19 1.82 -28.91
C PRO A 19 -13.20 2.72 -28.21
N PRO A 20 -14.17 2.18 -27.44
CA PRO A 20 -15.16 3.01 -26.76
C PRO A 20 -14.43 4.04 -25.89
N VAL A 21 -14.70 5.32 -26.15
CA VAL A 21 -14.18 6.45 -25.37
C VAL A 21 -14.56 6.22 -23.91
N LYS A 22 -13.57 5.85 -23.09
CA LYS A 22 -13.76 5.61 -21.66
C LYS A 22 -14.34 6.89 -21.06
N LYS A 23 -15.58 6.83 -20.55
CA LYS A 23 -16.21 7.97 -19.86
C LYS A 23 -15.24 8.46 -18.78
N PRO A 24 -14.96 9.78 -18.69
CA PRO A 24 -14.05 10.30 -17.69
C PRO A 24 -14.56 9.90 -16.30
N ARG A 25 -13.69 9.25 -15.52
CA ARG A 25 -14.02 8.83 -14.16
C ARG A 25 -14.39 10.08 -13.37
N LYS A 26 -15.58 10.08 -12.76
CA LYS A 26 -16.07 11.23 -11.99
C LYS A 26 -15.33 11.27 -10.67
N LEU A 27 -14.55 12.32 -10.44
CA LEU A 27 -14.10 12.68 -9.10
C LEU A 27 -15.29 13.08 -8.24
N LEU A 28 -15.21 12.80 -6.95
CA LEU A 28 -16.19 13.28 -5.97
C LEU A 28 -16.31 14.81 -6.11
N PRO A 29 -17.51 15.37 -6.28
CA PRO A 29 -17.69 16.81 -6.43
C PRO A 29 -17.07 17.63 -5.29
N SER A 30 -17.07 17.07 -4.07
CA SER A 30 -16.46 17.67 -2.88
C SER A 30 -14.95 17.87 -3.00
N LEU A 31 -14.24 17.02 -3.74
CA LEU A 31 -12.79 17.16 -3.94
C LEU A 31 -12.44 18.36 -4.82
N LYS A 32 -13.37 18.83 -5.66
CA LYS A 32 -13.13 19.96 -6.58
C LYS A 32 -12.96 21.30 -5.85
N THR A 33 -13.48 21.40 -4.62
CA THR A 33 -13.46 22.63 -3.83
C THR A 33 -12.46 22.60 -2.68
N LYS A 34 -11.82 21.45 -2.44
CA LYS A 34 -10.87 21.27 -1.34
C LYS A 34 -9.48 21.77 -1.73
N LYS A 35 -8.85 22.53 -0.84
CA LYS A 35 -7.45 22.92 -0.98
C LYS A 35 -6.53 21.76 -0.59
N PRO A 36 -5.31 21.68 -1.13
CA PRO A 36 -4.36 20.62 -0.76
C PRO A 36 -4.11 20.49 0.75
N GLN A 37 -4.10 21.59 1.50
CA GLN A 37 -3.92 21.58 2.97
C GLN A 37 -5.10 20.93 3.72
N GLU A 38 -6.25 20.80 3.09
CA GLU A 38 -7.43 20.14 3.67
C GLU A 38 -7.47 18.63 3.34
N LEU A 39 -6.43 18.11 2.70
CA LEU A 39 -6.36 16.73 2.24
C LEU A 39 -5.35 15.93 3.06
N VAL A 40 -5.73 14.69 3.35
CA VAL A 40 -4.83 13.63 3.78
C VAL A 40 -4.91 12.53 2.72
N LEU A 41 -3.79 12.23 2.08
CA LEU A 41 -3.69 11.18 1.09
C LEU A 41 -3.23 9.88 1.75
N VAL A 42 -4.02 8.82 1.56
CA VAL A 42 -3.69 7.46 1.98
C VAL A 42 -3.19 6.68 0.77
N ILE A 43 -1.92 6.30 0.78
CA ILE A 43 -1.26 5.55 -0.29
C ILE A 43 -1.17 4.08 0.09
N GLY A 44 -1.72 3.22 -0.77
CA GLY A 44 -1.57 1.76 -0.68
C GLY A 44 -0.81 1.17 -1.86
N THR A 45 -0.76 -0.17 -1.93
CA THR A 45 0.03 -0.94 -2.92
C THR A 45 -0.28 -0.58 -4.37
N GLY A 46 -1.47 -0.03 -4.67
CA GLY A 46 -1.84 0.39 -6.02
C GLY A 46 -0.97 1.50 -6.61
N ILE A 47 -0.39 2.38 -5.76
CA ILE A 47 0.60 3.36 -6.24
C ILE A 47 1.90 2.65 -6.59
N SER A 48 2.44 1.84 -5.67
CA SER A 48 3.70 1.10 -5.90
C SER A 48 3.61 0.17 -7.11
N ALA A 49 2.48 -0.50 -7.31
CA ALA A 49 2.20 -1.35 -8.47
C ALA A 49 2.16 -0.56 -9.80
N ALA A 50 1.72 0.70 -9.78
CA ALA A 50 1.74 1.56 -10.96
C ALA A 50 3.12 2.17 -11.20
N VAL A 51 3.93 2.34 -10.15
CA VAL A 51 5.26 2.94 -10.22
C VAL A 51 6.32 1.96 -10.70
N ALA A 52 6.29 0.75 -10.14
CA ALA A 52 7.25 -0.30 -10.43
C ALA A 52 6.50 -1.62 -10.74
N PRO A 53 5.74 -1.69 -11.85
CA PRO A 53 4.89 -2.82 -12.21
C PRO A 53 5.67 -4.11 -12.53
N GLN A 54 6.99 -4.07 -12.64
CA GLN A 54 7.84 -5.25 -12.78
C GLN A 54 8.17 -5.91 -11.44
N VAL A 55 7.97 -5.23 -10.31
CA VAL A 55 8.32 -5.74 -8.97
C VAL A 55 7.12 -6.50 -8.38
N PRO A 56 7.16 -7.84 -8.29
CA PRO A 56 6.00 -8.62 -7.86
C PRO A 56 5.58 -8.29 -6.42
N ALA A 57 6.54 -8.01 -5.54
CA ALA A 57 6.31 -7.66 -4.14
C ALA A 57 5.45 -6.39 -3.96
N LEU A 58 5.43 -5.50 -4.95
CA LEU A 58 4.69 -4.24 -4.91
C LEU A 58 3.26 -4.34 -5.47
N LYS A 59 2.89 -5.49 -6.04
CA LYS A 59 1.58 -5.68 -6.70
C LYS A 59 0.49 -6.10 -5.73
N SER A 60 0.84 -6.87 -4.72
CA SER A 60 -0.12 -7.42 -3.78
C SER A 60 0.55 -7.90 -2.50
N TRP A 61 -0.26 -8.06 -1.46
CA TRP A 61 0.19 -8.63 -0.19
C TRP A 61 0.73 -10.05 -0.35
N LYS A 62 0.06 -10.89 -1.14
CA LYS A 62 0.55 -12.23 -1.50
C LYS A 62 1.90 -12.16 -2.19
N GLY A 63 2.08 -11.22 -3.13
CA GLY A 63 3.33 -10.99 -3.82
C GLY A 63 4.46 -10.61 -2.87
N LEU A 64 4.19 -9.75 -1.87
CA LEU A 64 5.17 -9.37 -0.86
C LEU A 64 5.57 -10.55 0.02
N ILE A 65 4.61 -11.32 0.54
CA ILE A 65 4.92 -12.49 1.39
C ILE A 65 5.69 -13.54 0.57
N GLN A 66 5.30 -13.76 -0.68
CA GLN A 66 6.02 -14.67 -1.57
C GLN A 66 7.46 -14.20 -1.78
N ALA A 67 7.69 -12.92 -2.07
CA ALA A 67 9.04 -12.40 -2.27
C ALA A 67 9.90 -12.49 -0.99
N LEU A 68 9.32 -12.28 0.19
CA LEU A 68 10.01 -12.50 1.47
C LEU A 68 10.35 -13.98 1.69
N LEU A 69 9.45 -14.89 1.32
CA LEU A 69 9.68 -16.33 1.39
C LEU A 69 10.80 -16.76 0.43
N ASP A 70 10.77 -16.26 -0.81
CA ASP A 70 11.78 -16.56 -1.82
C ASP A 70 13.17 -16.07 -1.35
N ALA A 71 13.26 -14.82 -0.88
CA ALA A 71 14.50 -14.29 -0.31
C ALA A 71 14.97 -15.11 0.91
N ALA A 72 14.06 -15.57 1.77
CA ALA A 72 14.42 -16.41 2.90
C ALA A 72 14.96 -17.79 2.48
N ILE A 73 14.44 -18.36 1.40
CA ILE A 73 14.93 -19.61 0.81
C ILE A 73 16.31 -19.38 0.17
N ASP A 74 16.48 -18.28 -0.57
CA ASP A 74 17.75 -17.95 -1.24
C ASP A 74 18.89 -17.70 -0.24
N PHE A 75 18.57 -17.14 0.93
CA PHE A 75 19.51 -16.99 2.05
C PHE A 75 19.69 -18.26 2.91
N ASP A 76 19.06 -19.39 2.56
CA ASP A 76 19.11 -20.66 3.29
C ASP A 76 18.67 -20.53 4.76
N LEU A 77 17.60 -19.74 5.01
CA LEU A 77 17.10 -19.43 6.35
C LEU A 77 15.98 -20.37 6.83
N LEU A 78 15.48 -21.22 5.93
CA LEU A 78 14.35 -22.11 6.17
C LEU A 78 14.71 -23.53 5.78
N GLU A 79 14.33 -24.50 6.61
CA GLU A 79 14.44 -25.91 6.23
C GLU A 79 13.47 -26.24 5.08
N GLU A 80 13.75 -27.30 4.33
CA GLU A 80 12.95 -27.68 3.16
C GLU A 80 11.46 -27.95 3.53
N GLU A 81 11.23 -28.58 4.68
CA GLU A 81 9.87 -28.84 5.18
C GLU A 81 9.13 -27.55 5.55
N GLU A 82 9.83 -26.59 6.18
CA GLU A 82 9.27 -25.29 6.54
C GLU A 82 8.91 -24.48 5.29
N SER A 83 9.82 -24.45 4.32
CA SER A 83 9.62 -23.80 3.02
C SER A 83 8.38 -24.34 2.32
N ARG A 84 8.23 -25.68 2.28
CA ARG A 84 7.06 -26.35 1.70
C ARG A 84 5.76 -26.00 2.43
N LYS A 85 5.80 -25.87 3.75
CA LYS A 85 4.65 -25.46 4.57
C LYS A 85 4.22 -24.03 4.26
N PHE A 86 5.17 -23.09 4.17
CA PHE A 86 4.87 -21.70 3.82
C PHE A 86 4.34 -21.57 2.39
N GLN A 87 4.96 -22.24 1.42
CA GLN A 87 4.48 -22.26 0.03
C GLN A 87 3.04 -22.79 -0.08
N LYS A 88 2.74 -23.90 0.62
CA LYS A 88 1.37 -24.43 0.67
C LYS A 88 0.39 -23.43 1.28
N GLY A 89 0.77 -22.75 2.36
CA GLY A 89 -0.04 -21.71 2.99
C GLY A 89 -0.34 -20.53 2.05
N LEU A 90 0.62 -20.13 1.21
CA LEU A 90 0.43 -19.10 0.17
C LEU A 90 -0.45 -19.57 -0.98
N GLN A 91 -0.39 -20.84 -1.37
CA GLN A 91 -1.23 -21.38 -2.44
C GLN A 91 -2.69 -21.51 -2.04
N GLU A 92 -2.97 -21.80 -0.77
CA GLU A 92 -4.34 -22.01 -0.28
C GLU A 92 -5.12 -20.70 -0.08
N ASP A 93 -4.47 -19.54 -0.13
CA ASP A 93 -5.02 -18.16 -0.03
C ASP A 93 -5.91 -17.84 1.19
N LYS A 94 -6.20 -18.82 2.04
CA LYS A 94 -7.22 -18.69 3.09
C LYS A 94 -6.75 -18.01 4.37
N ASN A 95 -5.46 -17.70 4.53
CA ASN A 95 -4.91 -17.16 5.78
C ASN A 95 -3.57 -16.40 5.61
N LEU A 96 -3.44 -15.53 4.60
CA LEU A 96 -2.18 -14.82 4.31
C LEU A 96 -1.59 -14.08 5.52
N VAL A 97 -2.44 -13.57 6.42
CA VAL A 97 -1.99 -12.90 7.66
C VAL A 97 -1.25 -13.86 8.59
N HIS A 98 -1.76 -15.08 8.79
CA HIS A 98 -1.09 -16.09 9.61
C HIS A 98 0.23 -16.55 8.96
N VAL A 99 0.22 -16.75 7.65
CA VAL A 99 1.44 -17.12 6.89
C VAL A 99 2.51 -16.05 7.04
N ALA A 100 2.15 -14.77 6.85
CA ALA A 100 3.08 -13.66 7.03
C ALA A 100 3.62 -13.59 8.45
N HIS A 101 2.72 -13.65 9.45
CA HIS A 101 3.10 -13.62 10.86
C HIS A 101 4.12 -14.72 11.19
N ASP A 102 3.83 -15.96 10.81
CA ASP A 102 4.70 -17.11 11.11
C ASP A 102 6.05 -17.01 10.39
N LEU A 103 6.04 -16.56 9.12
CA LEU A 103 7.27 -16.32 8.35
C LEU A 103 8.13 -15.24 9.01
N ILE A 104 7.54 -14.11 9.37
CA ILE A 104 8.24 -13.01 10.03
C ILE A 104 8.76 -13.43 11.40
N GLN A 105 7.99 -14.17 12.21
CA GLN A 105 8.45 -14.69 13.50
C GLN A 105 9.62 -15.67 13.36
N LYS A 106 9.68 -16.40 12.25
CA LYS A 106 10.80 -17.28 11.92
C LYS A 106 12.04 -16.47 11.50
N LEU A 107 11.85 -15.39 10.73
CA LEU A 107 12.93 -14.51 10.24
C LEU A 107 13.37 -13.45 11.27
N SER A 108 12.56 -13.17 12.29
CA SER A 108 12.84 -12.17 13.33
C SER A 108 13.66 -12.77 14.48
N PRO A 109 14.45 -11.94 15.20
CA PRO A 109 15.21 -12.41 16.35
C PRO A 109 14.35 -12.98 17.45
N ARG A 110 14.66 -14.22 17.87
CA ARG A 110 14.01 -14.86 19.03
C ARG A 110 14.64 -14.43 20.37
N THR A 111 15.83 -13.82 20.38
CA THR A 111 16.50 -13.26 21.58
C THR A 111 17.47 -12.13 21.17
N SER A 112 17.76 -11.20 22.08
CA SER A 112 18.56 -9.97 21.90
C SER A 112 20.05 -10.16 21.59
N ASN A 113 20.46 -11.31 21.05
CA ASN A 113 21.82 -11.55 20.61
C ASN A 113 22.02 -11.10 19.16
N VAL A 114 23.24 -10.64 18.89
CA VAL A 114 23.74 -9.84 17.75
C VAL A 114 23.67 -10.55 16.37
N ARG A 115 22.73 -11.49 16.14
CA ARG A 115 22.73 -12.31 14.91
C ARG A 115 21.37 -12.81 14.41
N SER A 116 20.39 -11.94 14.18
CA SER A 116 19.44 -12.22 13.09
C SER A 116 18.84 -10.92 12.53
N THR A 117 19.59 -10.28 11.63
CA THR A 117 19.09 -9.27 10.71
C THR A 117 18.28 -9.88 9.56
N PHE A 118 18.01 -11.19 9.56
CA PHE A 118 17.40 -11.91 8.45
C PHE A 118 16.12 -11.28 7.90
N PHE A 119 15.19 -10.87 8.77
CA PHE A 119 13.99 -10.18 8.29
C PHE A 119 14.32 -8.86 7.57
N LYS A 120 15.27 -8.09 8.12
CA LYS A 120 15.82 -6.90 7.46
C LYS A 120 16.48 -7.29 6.14
N ASP A 121 17.35 -8.29 6.13
CA ASP A 121 18.12 -8.68 4.94
C ASP A 121 17.18 -9.14 3.81
N CYS A 122 16.14 -9.92 4.13
CA CYS A 122 15.06 -10.26 3.19
C CYS A 122 14.33 -9.02 2.65
N LEU A 123 14.00 -8.04 3.49
CA LEU A 123 13.35 -6.82 3.02
C LEU A 123 14.24 -5.98 2.11
N TYR A 124 15.52 -5.87 2.43
CA TYR A 124 16.49 -5.16 1.60
C TYR A 124 16.66 -5.86 0.25
N GLU A 125 16.68 -7.20 0.22
CA GLU A 125 16.70 -7.97 -1.03
C GLU A 125 15.44 -7.71 -1.87
N VAL A 126 14.26 -7.79 -1.25
CA VAL A 126 12.97 -7.60 -1.93
C VAL A 126 12.83 -6.18 -2.52
N PHE A 127 13.32 -5.18 -1.79
CA PHE A 127 13.25 -3.76 -2.18
C PHE A 127 14.59 -3.21 -2.69
N ASP A 128 15.51 -4.08 -3.12
CA ASP A 128 16.77 -3.63 -3.68
C ASP A 128 16.53 -2.88 -4.99
N ASP A 129 17.34 -1.86 -5.24
CA ASP A 129 17.38 -1.10 -6.50
C ASP A 129 16.00 -0.65 -7.02
N LEU A 130 15.09 -0.23 -6.12
CA LEU A 130 13.75 0.23 -6.50
C LEU A 130 13.77 1.46 -7.42
N GLU A 131 14.79 2.31 -7.32
CA GLU A 131 14.95 3.53 -8.12
C GLU A 131 15.08 3.21 -9.61
N SER A 132 15.89 2.20 -9.97
CA SER A 132 16.04 1.76 -11.37
C SER A 132 14.78 1.09 -11.92
N LYS A 133 13.90 0.60 -11.03
CA LYS A 133 12.67 -0.11 -11.34
C LYS A 133 11.47 0.82 -11.54
N MET A 134 11.61 2.13 -11.41
CA MET A 134 10.49 3.05 -11.64
C MET A 134 10.24 3.32 -13.13
N GLU A 135 9.01 3.10 -13.59
CA GLU A 135 8.58 3.47 -14.95
C GLU A 135 8.17 4.94 -15.06
N ASP A 136 8.36 5.56 -16.23
CA ASP A 136 8.03 6.98 -16.48
C ASP A 136 6.55 7.30 -16.23
N SER A 137 5.65 6.38 -16.59
CA SER A 137 4.20 6.55 -16.35
C SER A 137 3.88 6.62 -14.85
N GLY A 138 4.56 5.79 -14.06
CA GLY A 138 4.54 5.77 -12.61
C GLY A 138 5.13 7.03 -11.97
N LYS A 139 6.24 7.52 -12.49
CA LYS A 139 6.87 8.77 -12.03
C LYS A 139 5.94 9.97 -12.15
N GLN A 140 5.10 10.04 -13.19
CA GLN A 140 4.08 11.10 -13.32
C GLN A 140 3.03 11.08 -12.18
N LEU A 141 2.68 9.88 -11.71
CA LEU A 141 1.79 9.72 -10.56
C LEU A 141 2.46 10.22 -9.28
N LEU A 142 3.72 9.83 -9.04
CA LEU A 142 4.50 10.34 -7.90
C LEU A 142 4.72 11.85 -7.97
N GLN A 143 4.93 12.40 -9.17
CA GLN A 143 5.02 13.85 -9.37
C GLN A 143 3.74 14.56 -8.92
N SER A 144 2.57 13.98 -9.21
CA SER A 144 1.28 14.54 -8.81
C SER A 144 1.10 14.50 -7.29
N VAL A 145 1.50 13.40 -6.64
CA VAL A 145 1.52 13.28 -5.17
C VAL A 145 2.46 14.31 -4.55
N LEU A 146 3.69 14.41 -5.06
CA LEU A 146 4.70 15.33 -4.56
C LEU A 146 4.24 16.79 -4.65
N ARG A 147 3.59 17.18 -5.75
CA ARG A 147 3.00 18.53 -5.89
C ARG A 147 1.91 18.80 -4.86
N LEU A 148 1.08 17.81 -4.52
CA LEU A 148 0.08 17.97 -3.45
C LEU A 148 0.76 18.17 -2.09
N MET A 149 1.80 17.38 -1.78
CA MET A 149 2.59 17.54 -0.55
C MET A 149 3.25 18.91 -0.42
N GLU A 150 3.83 19.43 -1.51
CA GLU A 150 4.41 20.78 -1.53
C GLU A 150 3.37 21.86 -1.23
N ASN A 151 2.11 21.59 -1.57
CA ASN A 151 0.99 22.46 -1.25
C ASN A 151 0.35 22.12 0.11
N GLY A 152 0.95 21.27 0.93
CA GLY A 152 0.56 21.00 2.31
C GLY A 152 -0.40 19.82 2.51
N THR A 153 -0.62 18.98 1.49
CA THR A 153 -1.31 17.69 1.69
C THR A 153 -0.45 16.77 2.55
N LEU A 154 -1.02 16.24 3.64
CA LEU A 154 -0.39 15.19 4.43
C LEU A 154 -0.47 13.85 3.68
N VAL A 155 0.59 13.05 3.76
CA VAL A 155 0.63 11.72 3.13
C VAL A 155 0.94 10.67 4.18
N LEU A 156 0.09 9.65 4.22
CA LEU A 156 0.31 8.43 4.98
C LEU A 156 0.24 7.22 4.05
N THR A 157 1.03 6.19 4.35
CA THR A 157 1.08 4.97 3.54
C THR A 157 1.07 3.72 4.39
N THR A 158 0.41 2.69 3.85
CA THR A 158 0.45 1.30 4.35
C THR A 158 1.61 0.50 3.74
N ASN A 159 2.38 1.07 2.81
CA ASN A 159 3.42 0.34 2.09
C ASN A 159 4.74 0.36 2.87
N PHE A 160 5.52 -0.71 2.70
CA PHE A 160 6.85 -0.82 3.30
C PHE A 160 7.94 -0.17 2.45
N ASP A 161 7.72 -0.02 1.14
CA ASP A 161 8.64 0.66 0.21
C ASP A 161 8.70 2.17 0.44
N ASN A 162 9.71 2.84 -0.12
CA ASN A 162 9.93 4.29 -0.03
C ASN A 162 9.99 4.95 -1.43
N LEU A 163 9.21 4.45 -2.40
CA LEU A 163 9.28 4.90 -3.80
C LEU A 163 9.03 6.40 -3.96
N LEU A 164 8.12 6.98 -3.16
CA LEU A 164 7.81 8.40 -3.20
C LEU A 164 9.01 9.24 -2.74
N GLU A 165 9.72 8.80 -1.72
CA GLU A 165 10.91 9.45 -1.19
C GLU A 165 12.10 9.33 -2.12
N LEU A 166 12.33 8.13 -2.70
CA LEU A 166 13.35 7.92 -3.73
C LEU A 166 13.10 8.84 -4.93
N TYR A 167 11.86 8.87 -5.43
CA TYR A 167 11.49 9.77 -6.53
C TYR A 167 11.70 11.23 -6.15
N ALA A 168 11.30 11.64 -4.94
CA ALA A 168 11.49 13.02 -4.52
C ALA A 168 12.98 13.41 -4.39
N ALA A 169 13.82 12.49 -3.94
CA ALA A 169 15.27 12.67 -3.88
C ALA A 169 15.89 12.88 -5.27
N ASP A 170 15.49 12.09 -6.28
CA ASP A 170 15.86 12.30 -7.69
C ASP A 170 15.42 13.68 -8.21
N GLN A 171 14.28 14.19 -7.71
CA GLN A 171 13.81 15.55 -8.00
C GLN A 171 14.48 16.65 -7.14
N GLY A 172 15.53 16.30 -6.38
CA GLY A 172 16.28 17.24 -5.54
C GLY A 172 15.57 17.66 -4.26
N LYS A 173 14.57 16.91 -3.80
CA LYS A 173 13.79 17.19 -2.58
C LYS A 173 14.06 16.15 -1.51
N GLN A 174 14.18 16.59 -0.27
CA GLN A 174 14.31 15.69 0.87
C GLN A 174 12.93 15.46 1.48
N LEU A 175 12.44 14.23 1.36
CA LEU A 175 11.27 13.74 2.08
C LEU A 175 11.74 12.89 3.26
N GLU A 176 11.18 13.14 4.44
CA GLU A 176 11.43 12.32 5.63
C GLU A 176 10.42 11.17 5.70
N SER A 177 10.89 9.93 5.76
CA SER A 177 10.05 8.79 6.12
C SER A 177 9.89 8.76 7.64
N LEU A 178 8.64 8.75 8.10
CA LEU A 178 8.25 8.63 9.49
C LEU A 178 7.58 7.27 9.71
N ASP A 179 7.78 6.69 10.88
CA ASP A 179 7.02 5.53 11.33
C ASP A 179 6.49 5.75 12.75
N LEU A 180 5.79 4.75 13.27
CA LEU A 180 5.12 4.82 14.55
C LEU A 180 6.04 4.70 15.78
N THR A 181 7.35 4.53 15.59
CA THR A 181 8.31 4.40 16.71
C THR A 181 8.65 5.73 17.37
N ASP A 182 8.55 6.85 16.63
CA ASP A 182 8.80 8.20 17.14
C ASP A 182 7.48 8.98 17.29
N GLU A 183 6.82 8.80 18.43
CA GLU A 183 5.52 9.43 18.73
C GLU A 183 5.56 10.96 18.61
N LYS A 184 6.70 11.58 18.93
CA LYS A 184 6.86 13.04 18.82
C LYS A 184 6.83 13.48 17.36
N LYS A 185 7.55 12.78 16.48
CA LYS A 185 7.52 13.10 15.05
C LYS A 185 6.14 12.86 14.44
N VAL A 186 5.45 11.78 14.83
CA VAL A 186 4.07 11.50 14.40
C VAL A 186 3.14 12.64 14.80
N LEU A 187 3.26 13.14 16.04
CA LEU A 187 2.47 14.27 16.51
C LEU A 187 2.77 15.56 15.73
N GLU A 188 4.04 15.87 15.52
CA GLU A 188 4.45 17.04 14.73
C GLU A 188 3.97 16.96 13.28
N TRP A 189 3.97 15.77 12.69
CA TRP A 189 3.40 15.50 11.38
C TRP A 189 1.89 15.76 11.34
N ALA A 190 1.13 15.21 12.29
CA ALA A 190 -0.33 15.39 12.36
C ALA A 190 -0.73 16.84 12.67
N GLN A 191 0.16 17.63 13.27
CA GLN A 191 0.03 19.07 13.50
C GLN A 191 0.52 19.92 12.32
N GLU A 192 0.83 19.31 11.17
CA GLU A 192 1.32 19.98 9.96
C GLU A 192 2.67 20.72 10.13
N LYS A 193 3.42 20.42 11.20
CA LYS A 193 4.75 21.00 11.46
C LYS A 193 5.85 20.32 10.64
N ARG A 194 5.55 19.17 10.02
CA ARG A 194 6.43 18.41 9.11
C ARG A 194 5.73 18.21 7.77
N ARG A 195 6.04 19.08 6.79
CA ARG A 195 5.31 19.16 5.51
C ARG A 195 5.79 18.20 4.43
N LEU A 196 7.10 17.95 4.36
CA LEU A 196 7.71 17.05 3.37
C LEU A 196 8.10 15.74 4.05
N SER A 197 7.08 15.01 4.49
CA SER A 197 7.27 13.74 5.18
C SER A 197 6.12 12.79 4.93
N VAL A 198 6.45 11.50 4.85
CA VAL A 198 5.52 10.40 4.61
C VAL A 198 5.40 9.60 5.90
N LEU A 199 4.18 9.40 6.39
CA LEU A 199 3.94 8.55 7.56
C LEU A 199 3.67 7.10 7.11
N HIS A 200 4.61 6.20 7.36
CA HIS A 200 4.46 4.76 7.16
C HIS A 200 3.81 4.12 8.39
N ILE A 201 2.51 3.88 8.32
CA ILE A 201 1.77 3.33 9.47
C ILE A 201 2.10 1.84 9.74
N HIS A 202 2.68 1.14 8.76
CA HIS A 202 3.22 -0.21 8.94
C HIS A 202 4.74 -0.23 9.07
N GLY A 203 5.39 0.94 9.14
CA GLY A 203 6.83 1.09 9.07
C GLY A 203 7.37 1.01 7.64
N VAL A 204 8.68 1.28 7.52
CA VAL A 204 9.39 1.40 6.24
C VAL A 204 10.59 0.45 6.23
N TYR A 205 10.90 -0.17 5.10
CA TYR A 205 11.95 -1.20 5.01
C TYR A 205 13.35 -0.69 5.36
N THR A 206 13.60 0.61 5.18
CA THR A 206 14.86 1.27 5.58
C THR A 206 14.99 1.45 7.10
N ASN A 207 13.89 1.29 7.85
CA ASN A 207 13.89 1.18 9.31
C ASN A 207 13.14 -0.09 9.79
N PRO A 208 13.74 -1.29 9.67
CA PRO A 208 13.07 -2.55 10.00
C PRO A 208 12.58 -2.67 11.44
N SER A 209 13.18 -1.95 12.39
CA SER A 209 12.71 -1.93 13.79
C SER A 209 11.35 -1.25 13.96
N GLY A 210 10.95 -0.38 13.03
CA GLY A 210 9.65 0.31 13.06
C GLY A 210 8.54 -0.41 12.32
N ILE A 211 8.82 -1.59 11.77
CA ILE A 211 7.85 -2.35 10.99
C ILE A 211 6.78 -2.98 11.89
N VAL A 212 5.52 -2.76 11.53
CA VAL A 212 4.34 -3.27 12.26
C VAL A 212 3.66 -4.36 11.44
N LEU A 213 3.76 -5.59 11.94
CA LEU A 213 3.26 -6.80 11.25
C LEU A 213 2.31 -7.63 12.12
N HIS A 214 2.19 -7.24 13.38
CA HIS A 214 1.22 -7.80 14.31
C HIS A 214 0.50 -6.65 14.99
N PRO A 215 -0.79 -6.80 15.29
CA PRO A 215 -1.55 -5.73 15.91
C PRO A 215 -1.03 -5.22 17.25
N ALA A 216 -0.33 -6.09 17.99
CA ALA A 216 0.36 -5.70 19.23
C ALA A 216 1.39 -4.57 18.99
N GLY A 217 1.95 -4.45 17.78
CA GLY A 217 2.87 -3.37 17.41
C GLY A 217 2.25 -1.98 17.44
N TYR A 218 0.92 -1.87 17.42
CA TYR A 218 0.23 -0.58 17.57
C TYR A 218 -0.03 -0.19 19.02
N GLN A 219 0.19 -1.06 20.01
CA GLN A 219 -0.28 -0.82 21.38
C GLN A 219 0.26 0.47 21.99
N ASN A 220 1.51 0.85 21.70
CA ASN A 220 2.09 2.08 22.22
C ASN A 220 1.37 3.30 21.66
N VAL A 221 1.18 3.35 20.34
CA VAL A 221 0.43 4.42 19.65
C VAL A 221 -1.02 4.48 20.10
N LEU A 222 -1.70 3.34 20.19
CA LEU A 222 -3.11 3.28 20.61
C LEU A 222 -3.31 3.73 22.06
N ARG A 223 -2.28 3.61 22.91
CA ARG A 223 -2.32 4.10 24.30
C ARG A 223 -1.94 5.58 24.41
N ASN A 224 -1.24 6.14 23.43
CA ASN A 224 -0.92 7.56 23.42
C ASN A 224 -2.15 8.40 23.02
N THR A 225 -2.82 8.97 24.02
CA THR A 225 -4.03 9.77 23.82
C THR A 225 -3.81 10.98 22.91
N GLU A 226 -2.63 11.62 22.95
CA GLU A 226 -2.34 12.80 22.14
C GLU A 226 -2.19 12.46 20.66
N VAL A 227 -1.51 11.34 20.37
CA VAL A 227 -1.41 10.80 19.01
C VAL A 227 -2.78 10.38 18.49
N MET A 228 -3.58 9.69 19.32
CA MET A 228 -4.93 9.26 18.94
C MET A 228 -5.89 10.43 18.68
N VAL A 229 -5.82 11.49 19.49
CA VAL A 229 -6.58 12.72 19.27
C VAL A 229 -6.13 13.40 17.97
N SER A 230 -4.83 13.41 17.69
CA SER A 230 -4.27 14.00 16.47
C SER A 230 -4.73 13.25 15.21
N PHE A 231 -4.70 11.91 15.21
CA PHE A 231 -5.29 11.13 14.10
C PHE A 231 -6.79 11.36 13.95
N SER A 232 -7.51 11.44 15.07
CA SER A 232 -8.97 11.70 15.03
C SER A 232 -9.30 13.07 14.43
N ARG A 233 -8.41 14.07 14.56
CA ARG A 233 -8.59 15.39 13.95
C ARG A 233 -8.37 15.42 12.44
N LEU A 234 -7.67 14.42 11.88
CA LEU A 234 -7.54 14.25 10.43
C LEU A 234 -8.87 13.84 9.79
N VAL A 235 -9.80 13.33 10.60
CA VAL A 235 -11.17 13.06 10.20
C VAL A 235 -11.96 14.36 10.22
N PRO A 236 -12.62 14.75 9.11
CA PRO A 236 -13.40 15.99 9.07
C PRO A 236 -14.51 15.99 10.13
N SER A 237 -14.54 17.04 10.97
CA SER A 237 -15.57 17.27 11.99
C SER A 237 -16.97 17.55 11.42
N SER A 238 -17.06 17.79 10.11
CA SER A 238 -18.33 17.93 9.38
C SER A 238 -18.98 16.61 9.02
N LEU A 239 -18.28 15.48 9.23
CA LEU A 239 -18.89 14.17 9.07
C LEU A 239 -19.88 13.93 10.22
N PRO A 240 -21.01 13.23 9.99
CA PRO A 240 -21.90 12.80 11.06
C PRO A 240 -21.11 12.08 12.16
N PRO A 241 -21.52 12.15 13.45
CA PRO A 241 -20.83 11.46 14.55
C PRO A 241 -20.58 9.97 14.28
N ASP A 242 -21.53 9.30 13.63
CA ASP A 242 -21.41 7.90 13.23
C ASP A 242 -20.32 7.71 12.16
N THR A 243 -20.22 8.62 11.20
CA THR A 243 -19.18 8.60 10.16
C THR A 243 -17.81 9.05 10.69
N GLN A 244 -17.76 9.92 11.71
CA GLN A 244 -16.52 10.24 12.43
C GLN A 244 -16.02 9.01 13.20
N ALA A 245 -16.92 8.28 13.87
CA ALA A 245 -16.59 7.01 14.49
C ALA A 245 -16.15 5.98 13.44
N GLU A 246 -16.77 5.92 12.26
CA GLU A 246 -16.35 5.07 11.13
C GLU A 246 -15.03 5.49 10.49
N THR A 247 -14.68 6.78 10.49
CA THR A 247 -13.44 7.28 9.87
C THR A 247 -12.27 7.29 10.84
N ALA A 248 -12.52 7.58 12.11
CA ALA A 248 -11.61 7.25 13.19
C ALA A 248 -11.41 5.73 13.18
N SER A 249 -12.50 4.96 13.04
CA SER A 249 -12.47 3.54 12.71
C SER A 249 -11.74 3.26 11.40
N LEU A 250 -11.69 4.11 10.36
CA LEU A 250 -10.88 3.90 9.14
C LEU A 250 -9.39 4.06 9.38
N ILE A 251 -8.93 5.00 10.22
CA ILE A 251 -7.51 5.04 10.62
C ILE A 251 -7.23 3.85 11.55
N TYR A 252 -8.14 3.60 12.48
CA TYR A 252 -8.15 2.39 13.30
C TYR A 252 -8.32 1.11 12.46
N SER A 253 -8.84 1.13 11.23
CA SER A 253 -9.13 0.02 10.30
C SER A 253 -8.09 -0.07 9.22
N LEU A 254 -7.35 0.99 8.91
CA LEU A 254 -6.05 0.84 8.29
C LEU A 254 -5.11 0.11 9.27
N VAL A 255 -5.35 0.30 10.58
CA VAL A 255 -4.76 -0.48 11.68
C VAL A 255 -5.50 -1.83 11.97
N LEU A 256 -6.83 -1.93 11.75
CA LEU A 256 -7.71 -3.08 12.12
C LEU A 256 -8.14 -4.00 10.97
N VAL A 257 -8.09 -3.58 9.71
CA VAL A 257 -8.14 -4.47 8.53
C VAL A 257 -6.92 -5.41 8.58
N TRP A 258 -5.85 -4.98 9.24
CA TRP A 258 -4.72 -5.80 9.68
C TRP A 258 -5.01 -6.72 10.89
N LEU A 259 -6.07 -6.48 11.66
CA LEU A 259 -6.48 -7.24 12.86
C LEU A 259 -7.52 -8.33 12.59
N LEU A 260 -8.27 -8.27 11.48
CA LEU A 260 -9.38 -9.21 11.21
C LEU A 260 -9.31 -9.75 9.77
N PRO A 261 -8.65 -10.90 9.54
CA PRO A 261 -8.65 -11.58 8.23
C PRO A 261 -10.03 -12.09 7.80
N SER A 262 -11.06 -12.00 8.65
CA SER A 262 -12.26 -12.83 8.53
C SER A 262 -13.54 -12.08 8.14
N SER A 263 -13.49 -10.82 7.69
CA SER A 263 -14.73 -10.04 7.44
C SER A 263 -14.92 -9.52 6.01
N PHE A 264 -13.93 -9.64 5.12
CA PHE A 264 -14.12 -9.41 3.69
C PHE A 264 -13.82 -10.67 2.88
N GLY A 265 -14.68 -11.67 3.07
CA GLY A 265 -14.85 -12.72 2.08
C GLY A 265 -15.63 -12.15 0.89
N GLY A 266 -15.04 -12.15 -0.30
CA GLY A 266 -15.76 -12.00 -1.55
C GLY A 266 -15.30 -10.81 -2.40
N ASN A 267 -14.85 -11.15 -3.60
CA ASN A 267 -14.50 -10.30 -4.73
C ASN A 267 -13.22 -9.46 -4.57
N GLU A 268 -12.09 -10.09 -4.93
CA GLU A 268 -11.19 -9.43 -5.87
C GLU A 268 -12.04 -8.85 -7.00
N ALA A 269 -12.17 -7.52 -7.03
CA ALA A 269 -12.70 -6.83 -8.18
C ALA A 269 -11.72 -7.05 -9.34
N GLY A 270 -12.01 -8.06 -10.17
CA GLY A 270 -11.30 -8.31 -11.40
C GLY A 270 -11.29 -7.03 -12.24
N PHE A 271 -10.11 -6.44 -12.36
CA PHE A 271 -9.75 -5.67 -13.55
C PHE A 271 -9.27 -6.68 -14.59
N SER A 272 -10.22 -7.37 -15.23
CA SER A 272 -10.00 -7.88 -16.58
C SER A 272 -10.18 -6.72 -17.56
N SER A 273 -9.25 -6.65 -18.50
CA SER A 273 -9.32 -5.90 -19.77
C SER A 273 -10.68 -5.99 -20.45
#